data_AF-A0A3P8WDJ7-F1
#
_entry.id   AF-A0A3P8WDJ7-F1
#
_cell.length_a   1.000
_cell.length_b   1.000
_cell.length_c   1.000
_cell.angle_alpha   90.00
_cell.angle_beta   90.00
_cell.angle_gamma   90.00
#
_symmetry.space_group_name_H-M   'P 1'
#
loop_
_entity.id
_entity.type
_entity.pdbx_description
1 polymer ?
#
loop_
_entity_poly.entity_id
_entity_poly.type
_entity_poly.pdbx_seq_one_letter_code
_entity_poly.pdbx_strand_id
1 'polypeptide(L)'
;MTPWGARFLPLCGSLLFLLQDHVSSGNIIAAVGTDVTLRCNYDAQKYGRLYGCWGRGAIPSRGCANEVIRSDGISVVSRQSERYLLMGDIVEGDVSLTIRQVEESDSGIYGCRVEIPGWFNDHKHDYVD
;
A
#
# COMPACT_ATOMS: atom_id res chain seq x y z
N MET A 1 -10.65 -13.40 -50.64
CA MET A 1 -11.76 -14.19 -50.10
C MET A 1 -11.16 -15.35 -49.32
N THR A 2 -11.17 -15.26 -47.99
CA THR A 2 -10.94 -16.40 -47.07
C THR A 2 -12.15 -17.36 -47.17
N PRO A 3 -12.07 -18.68 -46.84
CA PRO A 3 -11.82 -19.10 -45.44
C PRO A 3 -11.10 -20.44 -45.16
N TRP A 4 -10.39 -20.39 -44.03
CA TRP A 4 -10.28 -21.35 -42.92
C TRP A 4 -9.83 -22.80 -43.11
N GLY A 5 -8.82 -23.17 -42.31
CA GLY A 5 -8.65 -24.54 -41.85
C GLY A 5 -7.28 -24.84 -41.25
N ALA A 6 -6.99 -24.41 -40.02
CA ALA A 6 -5.95 -25.05 -39.22
C ALA A 6 -6.38 -25.12 -37.76
N ARG A 7 -6.44 -26.35 -37.28
CA ARG A 7 -6.98 -26.80 -36.00
C ARG A 7 -5.98 -26.51 -34.86
N PHE A 8 -6.52 -26.10 -33.71
CA PHE A 8 -5.84 -26.04 -32.40
C PHE A 8 -5.45 -27.47 -31.95
N LEU A 9 -4.27 -27.71 -31.37
CA LEU A 9 -3.88 -27.63 -29.94
C LEU A 9 -2.48 -28.32 -29.82
N PRO A 10 -1.79 -28.36 -28.67
CA PRO A 10 -1.64 -27.40 -27.58
C PRO A 10 -0.15 -27.14 -27.30
N LEU A 11 0.23 -25.96 -26.80
CA LEU A 11 1.51 -25.86 -26.07
C LEU A 11 1.23 -25.29 -24.68
N CYS A 12 1.41 -26.20 -23.73
CA CYS A 12 1.49 -26.01 -22.30
C CYS A 12 2.57 -24.96 -22.00
N GLY A 13 2.18 -23.69 -22.02
CA GLY A 13 2.98 -22.60 -21.49
C GLY A 13 2.31 -22.14 -20.22
N SER A 14 2.72 -22.68 -19.07
CA SER A 14 2.36 -22.15 -17.77
C SER A 14 2.79 -20.69 -17.72
N LEU A 15 1.88 -19.79 -18.05
CA LEU A 15 2.09 -18.36 -17.96
C LEU A 15 1.99 -18.03 -16.47
N LEU A 16 3.11 -18.16 -15.77
CA LEU A 16 3.35 -17.50 -14.50
C LEU A 16 3.27 -16.01 -14.78
N PHE A 17 2.06 -15.47 -14.76
CA PHE A 17 1.84 -14.03 -14.67
C PHE A 17 2.45 -13.61 -13.34
N LEU A 18 3.70 -13.14 -13.39
CA LEU A 18 4.27 -12.35 -12.32
C LEU A 18 3.39 -11.11 -12.22
N LEU A 19 2.57 -11.08 -11.19
CA LEU A 19 1.71 -9.95 -10.89
C LEU A 19 2.64 -8.82 -10.46
N GLN A 20 2.96 -7.95 -11.40
CA GLN A 20 3.65 -6.71 -11.10
C GLN A 20 2.63 -5.79 -10.44
N ASP A 21 2.49 -5.96 -9.13
CA ASP A 21 1.92 -4.91 -8.31
C ASP A 21 2.83 -3.69 -8.44
N HIS A 22 2.31 -2.61 -9.03
CA HIS A 22 3.04 -1.37 -9.18
C HIS A 22 3.17 -0.72 -7.80
N VAL A 23 4.30 -0.97 -7.14
CA VAL A 23 4.71 -0.25 -5.94
C VAL A 23 5.35 1.07 -6.38
N SER A 24 4.74 2.19 -6.01
CA SER A 24 5.41 3.49 -6.14
C SER A 24 6.38 3.68 -4.97
N SER A 25 7.67 3.85 -5.24
CA SER A 25 8.70 4.01 -4.21
C SER A 25 9.19 5.46 -4.12
N GLY A 26 9.22 6.05 -2.92
CA GLY A 26 9.79 7.39 -2.68
C GLY A 26 10.84 7.41 -1.57
N ASN A 27 11.85 8.29 -1.64
CA ASN A 27 12.82 8.46 -0.56
C ASN A 27 12.49 9.69 0.29
N ILE A 28 12.56 9.54 1.61
CA ILE A 28 12.32 10.63 2.58
C ILE A 28 13.43 10.63 3.61
N ILE A 29 14.20 11.72 3.62
CA ILE A 29 15.23 11.99 4.63
C ILE A 29 14.63 12.96 5.65
N ALA A 30 14.63 12.58 6.92
CA ALA A 30 14.15 13.41 8.02
C ALA A 30 15.21 13.53 9.11
N ALA A 31 15.25 14.69 9.78
CA ALA A 31 16.11 14.88 10.93
C ALA A 31 15.47 14.24 12.17
N VAL A 32 16.29 13.60 13.01
CA VAL A 32 15.84 13.03 14.29
C VAL A 32 15.13 14.10 15.13
N GLY A 33 14.00 13.72 15.73
CA GLY A 33 13.14 14.58 16.54
C GLY A 33 12.10 15.39 15.76
N THR A 34 12.07 15.29 14.42
CA THR A 34 11.03 15.94 13.59
C THR A 34 9.84 15.02 13.33
N ASP A 35 8.72 15.59 12.88
CA ASP A 35 7.58 14.82 12.41
C ASP A 35 7.73 14.60 10.89
N VAL A 36 7.52 13.37 10.43
CA VAL A 36 7.55 13.01 9.00
C VAL A 36 6.21 12.46 8.56
N THR A 37 5.79 12.78 7.33
CA THR A 37 4.55 12.25 6.74
C THR A 37 4.87 11.47 5.47
N LEU A 38 4.55 10.17 5.50
CA LEU A 38 4.61 9.26 4.37
C LEU A 38 3.25 9.26 3.67
N ARG A 39 3.22 9.69 2.41
CA ARG A 39 1.95 9.91 1.71
C ARG A 39 1.36 8.59 1.19
N CYS A 40 0.10 8.36 1.49
CA CYS A 40 -0.68 7.28 0.89
C CYS A 40 -2.14 7.71 0.81
N ASN A 41 -2.63 7.93 -0.39
CA ASN A 41 -4.00 8.38 -0.64
C ASN A 41 -4.60 7.55 -1.77
N TYR A 42 -5.90 7.29 -1.67
CA TYR A 42 -6.66 6.59 -2.70
C TYR A 42 -7.98 7.32 -2.96
N ASP A 43 -8.56 7.08 -4.13
CA ASP A 43 -9.83 7.69 -4.51
C ASP A 43 -11.00 6.99 -3.82
N ALA A 44 -11.35 7.45 -2.61
CA ALA A 44 -12.48 6.91 -1.86
C ALA A 44 -13.84 7.20 -2.51
N GLN A 45 -13.94 8.23 -3.37
CA GLN A 45 -15.16 8.51 -4.12
C GLN A 45 -15.40 7.45 -5.19
N LYS A 46 -14.33 6.97 -5.83
CA LYS A 46 -14.38 5.90 -6.82
C LYS A 46 -14.52 4.51 -6.20
N TYR A 47 -13.76 4.21 -5.15
CA TYR A 47 -13.64 2.84 -4.61
C TYR A 47 -14.46 2.61 -3.33
N GLY A 48 -15.06 3.65 -2.77
CA GLY A 48 -15.67 3.62 -1.45
C GLY A 48 -14.62 3.70 -0.34
N ARG A 49 -15.07 3.62 0.91
CA ARG A 49 -14.18 3.61 2.09
C ARG A 49 -13.62 2.21 2.27
N LEU A 50 -12.30 2.11 2.30
CA LEU A 50 -11.59 0.83 2.30
C LEU A 50 -10.68 0.71 3.51
N TYR A 51 -10.45 -0.55 3.91
CA TYR A 51 -9.42 -0.90 4.87
C TYR A 51 -8.05 -0.46 4.36
N GLY A 52 -7.26 0.16 5.25
CA GLY A 52 -5.91 0.60 4.96
C GLY A 52 -4.97 0.28 6.12
N CYS A 53 -3.75 -0.15 5.83
CA CYS A 53 -2.73 -0.37 6.85
C CYS A 53 -1.36 0.15 6.41
N TRP A 54 -0.53 0.42 7.41
CA TRP A 54 0.89 0.65 7.25
C TRP A 54 1.68 -0.42 8.00
N GLY A 55 2.78 -0.85 7.40
CA GLY A 55 3.71 -1.82 7.96
C GLY A 55 5.17 -1.42 7.75
N ARG A 56 6.06 -1.98 8.58
CA ARG A 56 7.51 -1.87 8.37
C ARG A 56 8.02 -3.05 7.55
N GLY A 57 8.74 -2.74 6.46
CA GLY A 57 9.22 -3.68 5.46
C GLY A 57 8.39 -3.70 4.18
N ALA A 58 8.72 -4.62 3.28
CA ALA A 58 8.02 -4.79 2.01
C ALA A 58 6.54 -5.20 2.22
N ILE A 59 5.65 -4.72 1.36
CA ILE A 59 4.22 -5.05 1.41
C ILE A 59 4.02 -6.54 1.04
N PRO A 60 3.47 -7.38 1.93
CA PRO A 60 3.17 -8.77 1.61
C PRO A 60 1.98 -8.88 0.66
N SER A 61 1.73 -10.09 0.14
CA SER A 61 0.55 -10.35 -0.71
C SER A 61 -0.79 -10.20 0.01
N ARG A 62 -0.80 -10.18 1.34
CA ARG A 62 -1.98 -9.97 2.19
C ARG A 62 -1.63 -9.13 3.41
N GLY A 63 -2.44 -8.12 3.70
CA GLY A 63 -2.24 -7.24 4.86
C GLY A 63 -0.95 -6.43 4.80
N CYS A 64 -0.46 -6.00 5.97
CA CYS A 64 0.81 -5.28 6.11
C CYS A 64 1.79 -6.08 6.96
N ALA A 65 3.07 -6.08 6.59
CA ALA A 65 4.14 -6.68 7.38
C ALA A 65 4.45 -5.80 8.59
N ASN A 66 4.62 -6.38 9.78
CA ASN A 66 4.94 -5.64 11.01
C ASN A 66 4.07 -4.38 11.16
N GLU A 67 2.75 -4.56 11.15
CA GLU A 67 1.77 -3.47 11.13
C GLU A 67 2.03 -2.44 12.25
N VAL A 68 2.06 -1.17 11.86
CA VAL A 68 2.27 -0.04 12.77
C VAL A 68 0.99 0.73 13.05
N ILE A 69 0.08 0.81 12.06
CA ILE A 69 -1.24 1.43 12.19
C ILE A 69 -2.18 0.86 11.12
N ARG A 70 -3.49 0.78 11.42
CA ARG A 70 -4.53 0.45 10.44
C ARG A 70 -5.84 1.18 10.70
N SER A 71 -6.62 1.31 9.64
CA SER A 71 -7.94 1.90 9.59
C SER A 71 -8.93 0.97 8.90
N ASP A 72 -10.20 1.04 9.31
CA ASP A 72 -11.34 0.41 8.65
C ASP A 72 -11.94 1.25 7.51
N GLY A 73 -11.29 2.36 7.13
CA GLY A 73 -11.79 3.32 6.14
C GLY A 73 -12.68 4.42 6.73
N ILE A 74 -12.91 4.41 8.05
CA ILE A 74 -13.65 5.46 8.77
C ILE A 74 -12.81 6.03 9.89
N SER A 75 -12.10 5.16 10.62
CA SER A 75 -11.31 5.54 11.79
C SER A 75 -10.08 4.66 11.95
N VAL A 76 -9.15 5.07 12.82
CA VAL A 76 -8.03 4.22 13.22
C VAL A 76 -8.54 3.13 14.16
N VAL A 77 -8.30 1.87 13.84
CA VAL A 77 -8.77 0.72 14.64
C VAL A 77 -7.67 0.07 15.46
N SER A 78 -6.40 0.19 15.04
CA SER A 78 -5.26 -0.18 15.89
C SER A 78 -4.00 0.57 15.52
N ARG A 79 -3.10 0.65 16.50
CA ARG A 79 -1.83 1.37 16.38
C ARG A 79 -0.81 0.79 17.37
N GLN A 80 0.43 0.66 16.91
CA GLN A 80 1.53 0.11 17.69
C GLN A 80 2.16 1.13 18.66
N SER A 81 2.18 2.41 18.28
CA SER A 81 2.78 3.50 19.05
C SER A 81 1.99 4.77 18.86
N GLU A 82 1.80 5.56 19.93
CA GLU A 82 1.14 6.87 19.89
C GLU A 82 1.77 7.87 18.89
N ARG A 83 3.03 7.63 18.51
CA ARG A 83 3.75 8.45 17.51
C ARG A 83 3.20 8.26 16.09
N TYR A 84 2.54 7.15 15.78
CA TYR A 84 1.95 6.88 14.47
C TYR A 84 0.55 7.49 14.35
N LEU A 85 0.31 8.27 13.29
CA LEU A 85 -0.95 8.99 13.13
C LEU A 85 -1.42 8.95 11.67
N LEU A 86 -2.73 8.82 11.50
CA LEU A 86 -3.40 9.18 10.24
C LEU A 86 -4.03 10.56 10.45
N MET A 87 -3.31 11.61 10.05
CA MET A 87 -3.73 13.00 10.28
C MET A 87 -4.62 13.57 9.16
N GLY A 88 -4.64 12.91 8.01
CA GLY A 88 -5.49 13.26 6.88
C GLY A 88 -6.96 12.86 7.09
N ASP A 89 -7.79 13.19 6.10
CA ASP A 89 -9.18 12.76 6.08
C ASP A 89 -9.29 11.31 5.60
N ILE A 90 -9.38 10.39 6.56
CA ILE A 90 -9.54 8.95 6.31
C ILE A 90 -10.78 8.67 5.44
N VAL A 91 -11.87 9.41 5.65
CA VAL A 91 -13.14 9.20 4.96
C VAL A 91 -13.05 9.58 3.48
N GLU A 92 -12.23 10.57 3.15
CA GLU A 92 -11.90 10.97 1.76
C GLU A 92 -10.69 10.21 1.18
N GLY A 93 -10.19 9.20 1.90
CA GLY A 93 -9.16 8.27 1.43
C GLY A 93 -7.71 8.71 1.69
N ASP A 94 -7.48 9.73 2.53
CA ASP A 94 -6.13 10.08 2.99
C ASP A 94 -5.74 9.22 4.20
N VAL A 95 -4.93 8.20 3.92
CA VAL A 95 -4.36 7.29 4.90
C VAL A 95 -2.85 7.52 5.04
N SER A 96 -2.38 8.75 4.81
CA SER A 96 -0.96 9.10 4.96
C SER A 96 -0.50 8.93 6.41
N LEU A 97 0.61 8.22 6.61
CA LEU A 97 1.19 7.97 7.92
C LEU A 97 2.05 9.15 8.34
N THR A 98 1.74 9.77 9.46
CA THR A 98 2.65 10.67 10.16
C THR A 98 3.33 9.94 11.32
N ILE A 99 4.67 10.00 11.36
CA ILE A 99 5.48 9.50 12.47
C ILE A 99 5.99 10.72 13.22
N ARG A 100 5.55 10.88 14.47
CA ARG A 100 6.00 11.97 15.33
C ARG A 100 7.37 11.72 15.91
N GLN A 101 8.16 12.78 16.01
CA GLN A 101 9.47 12.78 16.66
C GLN A 101 10.30 11.56 16.25
N VAL A 102 10.62 11.47 14.96
CA VAL A 102 11.32 10.32 14.40
C VAL A 102 12.66 10.09 15.08
N GLU A 103 12.99 8.83 15.30
CA GLU A 103 14.28 8.39 15.83
C GLU A 103 15.07 7.66 14.75
N GLU A 104 16.38 7.48 14.93
CA GLU A 104 17.20 6.69 14.01
C GLU A 104 16.67 5.25 13.86
N SER A 105 16.05 4.71 14.92
CA SER A 105 15.39 3.39 14.92
C SER A 105 14.12 3.32 14.06
N ASP A 106 13.56 4.47 13.66
CA ASP A 106 12.43 4.57 12.74
C ASP A 106 12.87 4.42 11.28
N SER A 107 14.17 4.52 10.98
CA SER A 107 14.69 4.33 9.62
C SER A 107 14.32 2.97 9.04
N GLY A 108 14.13 2.93 7.72
CA GLY A 108 13.81 1.71 6.98
C GLY A 108 12.55 1.83 6.13
N ILE A 109 12.14 0.71 5.55
CA ILE A 109 11.05 0.67 4.60
C ILE A 109 9.71 0.72 5.32
N TYR A 110 8.82 1.58 4.83
CA TYR A 110 7.41 1.58 5.20
C TYR A 110 6.55 1.33 3.97
N GLY A 111 5.62 0.40 4.10
CA GLY A 111 4.67 0.06 3.04
C GLY A 111 3.24 0.39 3.44
N CYS A 112 2.53 1.08 2.54
CA CYS A 112 1.10 1.32 2.66
C CYS A 112 0.31 0.34 1.78
N ARG A 113 -0.73 -0.26 2.35
CA ARG A 113 -1.68 -1.08 1.58
C ARG A 113 -3.11 -0.64 1.86
N VAL A 114 -3.83 -0.32 0.79
CA VAL A 114 -5.30 -0.14 0.78
C VAL A 114 -5.94 -1.31 0.04
N GLU A 115 -6.90 -1.99 0.67
CA GLU A 115 -7.59 -3.15 0.11
C GLU A 115 -8.65 -2.74 -0.91
N ILE A 116 -8.24 -2.57 -2.17
CA ILE A 116 -9.17 -2.26 -3.26
C ILE A 116 -9.78 -3.56 -3.79
N PRO A 117 -11.12 -3.75 -3.73
CA PRO A 117 -11.77 -4.97 -4.19
C PRO A 117 -11.48 -5.28 -5.66
N GLY A 118 -11.11 -6.53 -5.95
CA GLY A 118 -10.78 -7.03 -7.27
C GLY A 118 -9.45 -7.79 -7.28
N TRP A 119 -9.20 -8.58 -8.32
CA TRP A 119 -7.88 -9.19 -8.50
C TRP A 119 -6.89 -8.12 -8.96
N PHE A 120 -5.82 -7.90 -8.18
CA PHE A 120 -4.65 -7.09 -8.52
C PHE A 120 -4.86 -5.56 -8.61
N ASN A 121 -5.79 -5.00 -7.82
CA ASN A 121 -6.09 -3.56 -7.84
C ASN A 121 -5.55 -2.77 -6.63
N ASP A 122 -4.81 -3.40 -5.72
CA ASP A 122 -4.34 -2.74 -4.50
C ASP A 122 -3.51 -1.50 -4.83
N HIS A 123 -3.82 -0.36 -4.21
CA HIS A 123 -2.96 0.82 -4.28
C HIS A 123 -1.78 0.60 -3.32
N LYS A 124 -0.56 0.56 -3.86
CA LYS A 124 0.67 0.29 -3.11
C LYS A 124 1.67 1.42 -3.29
N HIS A 125 2.15 1.96 -2.18
CA HIS A 125 3.24 2.94 -2.14
C HIS A 125 4.19 2.55 -1.02
N ASP A 126 5.47 2.41 -1.36
CA ASP A 126 6.55 2.15 -0.42
C ASP A 126 7.42 3.40 -0.31
N TYR A 127 8.04 3.62 0.84
CA TYR A 127 9.12 4.59 0.96
C TYR A 127 10.41 3.87 1.36
N VAL A 128 11.48 4.13 0.62
CA VAL A 128 12.82 3.56 0.83
C VAL A 128 13.71 4.70 1.26
N ASP A 129 14.47 4.54 2.33
CA ASP A 129 15.57 5.47 2.62
C ASP A 129 16.83 5.03 1.85
#